data_AF-A0A960RIS8-F1
#
_entry.id   AF-A0A960RIS8-F1
#
_cell.length_a   1.000
_cell.length_b   1.000
_cell.length_c   1.000
_cell.angle_alpha   90.00
_cell.angle_beta   90.00
_cell.angle_gamma   90.00
#
_symmetry.space_group_name_H-M   'P 1'
#
loop_
_entity.id
_entity.type
_entity.pdbx_description
1 polymer ?
#
loop_
_entity_poly.entity_id
_entity_poly.type
_entity_poly.pdbx_seq_one_letter_code
_entity_poly.pdbx_strand_id
1 'polypeptide(L)'
;MKSPLQVRYFRGLIRLIFLMFGLYALILLGFNLVEWREHAAPLAEEAGEFLILLVLMLFSIPLILIAAWRIAGQLLEPLQSVVSTAERIREGNLDERIPLGPDRDELTRLSVTINHAFDSYSGAMNRLERFSADASHQLR
;
A
#
# COMPACT_ATOMS: atom_id res chain seq x y z
N MET A 1 3.07 6.72 11.56
CA MET A 1 1.73 7.17 11.99
C MET A 1 0.80 7.03 10.78
N LYS A 2 0.06 5.92 10.66
CA LYS A 2 -0.76 5.62 9.46
C LYS A 2 -1.83 6.70 9.29
N SER A 3 -1.92 7.30 8.11
CA SER A 3 -2.79 8.47 7.90
C SER A 3 -4.26 8.09 8.14
N PRO A 4 -5.06 8.95 8.81
CA PRO A 4 -6.45 8.67 9.16
C PRO A 4 -7.37 8.45 7.94
N LEU A 5 -6.90 8.85 6.75
CA LEU A 5 -7.57 8.64 5.48
C LEU A 5 -7.55 7.16 5.06
N GLN A 6 -6.42 6.44 5.19
CA GLN A 6 -6.32 5.03 4.79
C GLN A 6 -7.28 4.13 5.59
N VAL A 7 -7.47 4.43 6.88
CA VAL A 7 -8.39 3.68 7.76
C VAL A 7 -9.86 3.94 7.38
N ARG A 8 -10.19 5.14 6.89
CA ARG A 8 -11.56 5.51 6.50
C ARG A 8 -11.99 4.82 5.20
N TYR A 9 -11.12 4.80 4.19
CA TYR A 9 -11.38 4.06 2.95
C TYR A 9 -11.45 2.55 3.17
N PHE A 10 -10.61 2.01 4.06
CA PHE A 10 -10.64 0.61 4.45
C PHE A 10 -11.98 0.19 5.07
N ARG A 11 -12.51 1.01 5.98
CA ARG A 11 -13.81 0.76 6.61
C ARG A 11 -14.97 0.85 5.60
N GLY A 12 -14.85 1.74 4.62
CA GLY A 12 -15.79 1.85 3.50
C GLY A 12 -15.78 0.62 2.60
N LEU A 13 -14.59 0.11 2.26
CA LEU A 13 -14.42 -1.09 1.45
C LEU A 13 -15.00 -2.33 2.14
N ILE A 14 -14.73 -2.50 3.43
CA ILE A 14 -15.30 -3.59 4.22
C ILE A 14 -16.83 -3.52 4.20
N ARG A 15 -17.41 -2.34 4.43
CA ARG A 15 -18.87 -2.15 4.39
C ARG A 15 -19.45 -2.46 3.01
N LEU A 16 -18.76 -2.07 1.94
CA LEU A 16 -19.18 -2.37 0.57
C LEU A 16 -19.14 -3.87 0.27
N ILE A 17 -18.11 -4.58 0.75
CA ILE A 17 -18.01 -6.05 0.66
C ILE A 17 -19.16 -6.71 1.42
N PHE A 18 -19.43 -6.28 2.66
CA PHE A 18 -20.56 -6.82 3.44
C PHE A 18 -21.92 -6.53 2.78
N LEU A 19 -22.09 -5.34 2.17
CA LEU A 19 -23.31 -4.98 1.44
C LEU A 19 -23.50 -5.81 0.18
N MET A 20 -22.42 -6.02 -0.59
CA MET A 20 -22.41 -6.93 -1.75
C MET A 20 -22.76 -8.36 -1.35
N PHE A 21 -22.21 -8.85 -0.23
CA PHE A 21 -22.51 -10.16 0.32
C PHE A 21 -23.98 -10.30 0.74
N GLY A 22 -24.53 -9.29 1.44
CA GLY A 22 -25.93 -9.28 1.83
C GLY A 22 -26.90 -9.26 0.64
N LEU A 23 -26.57 -8.47 -0.40
CA LEU A 23 -27.36 -8.44 -1.63
C LEU A 23 -27.34 -9.79 -2.36
N TYR A 24 -26.19 -10.45 -2.41
CA TYR A 24 -26.06 -11.78 -2.98
C TYR A 24 -26.89 -12.82 -2.22
N ALA A 25 -26.84 -12.82 -0.88
CA ALA A 25 -27.61 -13.73 -0.05
C ALA A 25 -29.12 -13.58 -0.29
N LEU A 26 -29.59 -12.35 -0.53
CA LEU A 26 -30.98 -12.07 -0.90
C LEU A 26 -31.35 -12.57 -2.29
N ILE A 27 -30.46 -12.41 -3.28
CA ILE A 27 -30.66 -12.93 -4.64
C ILE A 27 -30.73 -14.47 -4.61
N LEU A 28 -29.82 -15.11 -3.88
CA LEU A 28 -29.77 -16.57 -3.76
C LEU A 28 -30.98 -17.13 -2.99
N LEU A 29 -31.39 -16.46 -1.91
CA LEU A 29 -32.63 -16.79 -1.20
C LEU A 29 -33.86 -16.60 -2.10
N GLY A 30 -33.92 -15.53 -2.89
CA GLY A 30 -35.00 -15.27 -3.84
C GLY A 30 -35.07 -16.31 -4.96
N PHE A 31 -33.92 -16.68 -5.53
CA PHE A 31 -33.83 -17.73 -6.54
C PHE A 31 -34.31 -19.07 -5.96
N ASN A 32 -33.81 -19.45 -4.79
CA ASN A 32 -34.21 -20.67 -4.10
C ASN A 32 -35.72 -20.72 -3.80
N LEU A 33 -36.32 -19.59 -3.39
CA LEU A 33 -37.75 -19.48 -3.09
C LEU A 33 -38.64 -19.51 -4.35
N VAL A 34 -38.21 -18.88 -5.44
CA VAL A 34 -38.94 -18.87 -6.73
C VAL A 34 -38.86 -20.24 -7.40
N GLU A 35 -37.68 -20.86 -7.37
CA GLU A 35 -37.42 -22.17 -7.96
C GLU A 35 -38.22 -23.28 -7.24
N TRP A 36 -38.26 -23.26 -5.90
CA TRP A 36 -39.12 -24.14 -5.10
C TRP A 36 -40.62 -24.02 -5.42
N ARG A 37 -41.05 -22.85 -5.89
CA ARG A 37 -42.45 -22.56 -6.19
C ARG A 37 -42.87 -23.06 -7.57
N GLU A 38 -41.97 -23.06 -8.55
CA GLU A 38 -42.33 -23.34 -9.95
C GLU A 38 -41.95 -24.75 -10.43
N HIS A 39 -40.89 -25.38 -9.90
CA HIS A 39 -40.40 -26.66 -10.43
C HIS A 39 -39.97 -27.64 -9.33
N ALA A 40 -40.72 -28.72 -9.13
CA ALA A 40 -40.21 -29.93 -8.48
C ALA A 40 -39.33 -30.73 -9.47
N ALA A 41 -38.16 -30.18 -9.84
CA ALA A 41 -37.02 -30.77 -10.57
C ALA A 41 -37.25 -31.32 -12.01
N PRO A 42 -36.47 -30.83 -13.00
CA PRO A 42 -35.29 -31.62 -13.43
C PRO A 42 -34.02 -30.81 -13.81
N LEU A 43 -33.90 -29.53 -13.44
CA LEU A 43 -32.70 -28.70 -13.73
C LEU A 43 -31.68 -28.63 -12.57
N ALA A 44 -31.86 -29.42 -11.52
CA ALA A 44 -30.99 -29.41 -10.34
C ALA A 44 -29.51 -29.69 -10.65
N GLU A 45 -29.22 -30.38 -11.75
CA GLU A 45 -27.84 -30.62 -12.19
C GLU A 45 -27.17 -29.36 -12.79
N GLU A 46 -27.90 -28.51 -13.52
CA GLU A 46 -27.33 -27.27 -14.11
C GLU A 46 -27.28 -26.11 -13.10
N ALA A 47 -28.23 -26.07 -12.15
CA ALA A 47 -28.28 -25.03 -11.12
C ALA A 47 -27.03 -25.04 -10.21
N GLY A 48 -26.45 -26.23 -9.98
CA GLY A 48 -25.23 -26.38 -9.17
C GLY A 48 -24.01 -25.71 -9.81
N GLU A 49 -23.83 -25.85 -11.12
CA GLU A 49 -22.71 -25.22 -11.83
C GLU A 49 -22.82 -23.70 -11.83
N PHE A 50 -24.01 -23.17 -12.08
CA PHE A 50 -24.28 -21.73 -12.00
C PHE A 50 -24.05 -21.18 -10.59
N LEU A 51 -24.50 -21.90 -9.56
CA LEU A 51 -24.30 -21.53 -8.17
C LEU A 51 -22.80 -21.48 -7.82
N ILE A 52 -22.03 -22.48 -8.22
CA ILE A 52 -20.59 -22.56 -7.96
C ILE A 52 -19.85 -21.40 -8.65
N LEU A 53 -20.13 -21.12 -9.93
CA LEU A 53 -19.52 -20.00 -10.65
C LEU A 53 -19.87 -18.66 -10.01
N LEU A 54 -21.13 -18.49 -9.58
CA LEU A 54 -21.63 -17.28 -8.94
C LEU A 54 -20.99 -17.07 -7.54
N VAL A 55 -20.82 -18.14 -6.76
CA VAL A 55 -20.07 -18.15 -5.48
C VAL A 55 -18.61 -17.75 -5.73
N LEU A 56 -17.93 -18.40 -6.69
CA LEU A 56 -16.53 -18.13 -7.01
C LEU A 56 -16.31 -16.67 -7.44
N MET A 57 -17.19 -16.12 -8.28
CA MET A 57 -17.12 -14.73 -8.71
C MET A 57 -17.31 -13.77 -7.52
N LEU A 58 -18.23 -14.08 -6.61
CA LEU A 58 -18.51 -13.25 -5.43
C LEU A 58 -17.33 -13.21 -4.47
N PHE A 59 -16.64 -14.33 -4.24
CA PHE A 59 -15.54 -14.38 -3.27
C PHE A 59 -14.19 -14.00 -3.87
N SER A 60 -13.96 -14.25 -5.16
CA SER A 60 -12.70 -13.92 -5.82
C SER A 60 -12.42 -12.41 -5.83
N ILE A 61 -13.40 -11.58 -6.18
CA ILE A 61 -13.21 -10.12 -6.29
C ILE A 61 -12.83 -9.48 -4.95
N PRO A 62 -13.57 -9.68 -3.84
CA PRO A 62 -13.19 -9.16 -2.53
C PRO A 62 -11.86 -9.70 -2.04
N LEU A 63 -11.59 -10.98 -2.26
CA LEU A 63 -10.33 -11.60 -1.84
C LEU A 63 -9.14 -10.97 -2.55
N ILE A 64 -9.23 -10.77 -3.87
CA ILE A 64 -8.21 -10.08 -4.67
C ILE A 64 -8.03 -8.64 -4.20
N LEU A 65 -9.13 -7.90 -3.95
CA LEU A 65 -9.06 -6.52 -3.46
C LEU A 65 -8.39 -6.42 -2.09
N ILE A 66 -8.72 -7.32 -1.16
CA ILE A 66 -8.10 -7.38 0.17
C ILE A 66 -6.62 -7.72 0.06
N ALA A 67 -6.26 -8.69 -0.77
CA ALA A 67 -4.87 -9.07 -1.02
C ALA A 67 -4.07 -7.92 -1.63
N ALA A 68 -4.58 -7.31 -2.70
CA ALA A 68 -3.96 -6.17 -3.36
C ALA A 68 -3.78 -4.98 -2.40
N TRP A 69 -4.78 -4.70 -1.55
CA TRP A 69 -4.67 -3.63 -0.55
C TRP A 69 -3.61 -3.91 0.51
N ARG A 70 -3.50 -5.16 0.98
CA ARG A 70 -2.44 -5.54 1.93
C ARG A 70 -1.06 -5.41 1.31
N ILE A 71 -0.88 -5.89 0.07
CA ILE A 71 0.39 -5.80 -0.67
C ILE A 71 0.75 -4.33 -0.91
N ALA A 72 -0.20 -3.51 -1.36
CA ALA A 72 0.01 -2.08 -1.56
C ALA A 72 0.41 -1.36 -0.26
N GLY A 73 -0.22 -1.71 0.86
CA GLY A 73 0.15 -1.17 2.18
C GLY A 73 1.59 -1.51 2.59
N GLN A 74 2.00 -2.77 2.36
CA GLN A 74 3.37 -3.22 2.64
C GLN A 74 4.41 -2.53 1.75
N LEU A 75 4.11 -2.27 0.48
CA LEU A 75 5.02 -1.57 -0.44
C LEU A 75 5.12 -0.07 -0.14
N LEU A 76 4.04 0.56 0.35
CA LEU A 76 4.00 1.99 0.63
C LEU A 76 4.62 2.37 1.99
N GLU A 77 4.70 1.45 2.94
CA GLU A 77 5.24 1.72 4.28
C GLU A 77 6.74 2.07 4.26
N PRO A 78 7.63 1.31 3.58
CA PRO A 78 9.04 1.69 3.42
C PRO A 78 9.21 3.02 2.68
N LEU A 79 8.37 3.28 1.67
CA LEU A 79 8.42 4.55 0.93
C LEU A 79 8.16 5.76 1.84
N GLN A 80 7.23 5.67 2.79
CA GLN A 80 7.01 6.72 3.79
C GLN A 80 8.23 6.93 4.70
N SER A 81 8.95 5.85 5.04
CA SER A 81 10.19 5.95 5.81
C SER A 81 11.27 6.71 5.03
N VAL A 82 11.45 6.40 3.74
CA VAL A 82 12.36 7.12 2.84
C VAL A 82 12.02 8.60 2.78
N VAL A 83 10.76 8.94 2.50
CA VAL A 83 10.29 10.33 2.38
C VAL A 83 10.50 11.09 3.69
N SER A 84 10.04 10.54 4.82
CA SER A 84 10.16 11.22 6.12
C SER A 84 11.61 11.44 6.54
N THR A 85 12.51 10.51 6.20
CA THR A 85 13.93 10.65 6.52
C THR A 85 14.59 11.69 5.62
N ALA A 86 14.26 11.71 4.33
CA ALA A 86 14.71 12.75 3.42
C ALA A 86 14.23 14.15 3.86
N GLU A 87 13.01 14.29 4.37
CA GLU A 87 12.49 15.54 4.94
C GLU A 87 13.32 16.00 6.16
N ARG A 88 13.64 15.10 7.10
CA ARG A 88 14.49 15.41 8.27
C ARG A 88 15.91 15.82 7.88
N ILE A 89 16.50 15.14 6.89
CA ILE A 89 17.82 15.50 6.36
C ILE A 89 17.77 16.91 5.76
N ARG A 90 16.72 17.23 5.00
CA ARG A 90 16.52 18.57 4.41
C ARG A 90 16.38 19.66 5.48
N GLU A 91 15.80 19.35 6.64
CA GLU A 91 15.65 20.29 7.77
C GLU A 91 16.96 20.56 8.53
N GLY A 92 18.07 19.92 8.15
CA GLY A 92 19.41 20.20 8.67
C GLY A 92 20.08 19.02 9.36
N ASN A 93 19.41 17.86 9.48
CA ASN A 93 20.00 16.66 10.06
C ASN A 93 20.83 15.88 9.02
N LEU A 94 21.94 16.46 8.55
CA LEU A 94 22.75 15.92 7.46
C LEU A 94 23.50 14.62 7.80
N ASP A 95 23.54 14.23 9.07
CA ASP A 95 24.14 12.96 9.53
C ASP A 95 23.15 11.79 9.49
N GLU A 96 21.86 12.08 9.36
CA GLU A 96 20.84 11.06 9.24
C GLU A 96 20.91 10.37 7.87
N ARG A 97 20.58 9.07 7.83
CA ARG A 97 20.58 8.28 6.60
C ARG A 97 19.28 7.52 6.47
N ILE A 98 18.80 7.40 5.24
CA ILE A 98 17.63 6.60 4.91
C ILE A 98 17.96 5.13 5.22
N PRO A 99 17.13 4.44 6.04
CA PRO A 99 17.35 3.04 6.38
C PRO A 99 17.26 2.17 5.14
N LEU A 100 18.14 1.16 5.06
CA LEU A 100 18.10 0.18 3.99
C LEU A 100 17.09 -0.91 4.32
N GLY A 101 16.28 -1.30 3.34
CA GLY A 101 15.36 -2.43 3.48
C GLY A 101 16.13 -3.75 3.63
N PRO A 102 15.48 -4.80 4.20
CA PRO A 102 16.08 -6.11 4.34
C PRO A 102 16.34 -6.78 2.97
N ASP A 103 15.53 -6.45 1.97
CA ASP A 103 15.60 -7.01 0.64
C ASP A 103 16.36 -6.07 -0.31
N ARG A 104 17.14 -6.64 -1.24
CA ARG A 104 17.86 -5.89 -2.28
C ARG A 104 16.94 -5.52 -3.45
N ASP A 105 15.81 -4.91 -3.12
CA ASP A 105 14.79 -4.47 -4.06
C ASP A 105 15.06 -3.04 -4.59
N GLU A 106 14.14 -2.56 -5.42
CA GLU A 106 14.20 -1.23 -6.03
C GLU A 106 14.20 -0.11 -4.97
N LEU A 107 13.52 -0.28 -3.84
CA LEU A 107 13.44 0.70 -2.76
C LEU A 107 14.76 0.80 -2.00
N THR A 108 15.43 -0.32 -1.76
CA THR A 108 16.80 -0.34 -1.21
C THR A 108 17.77 0.36 -2.16
N ARG A 109 17.68 0.09 -3.47
CA ARG A 109 18.52 0.76 -4.47
C ARG A 109 18.27 2.28 -4.50
N LEU A 110 17.02 2.71 -4.37
CA LEU A 110 16.65 4.13 -4.26
C LEU A 110 17.25 4.76 -3.00
N SER A 111 17.11 4.09 -1.86
CA SER A 111 17.63 4.56 -0.57
C SER A 111 19.16 4.76 -0.61
N VAL A 112 19.89 3.80 -1.20
CA VAL A 112 21.34 3.91 -1.44
C VAL A 112 21.66 5.12 -2.32
N THR A 113 20.93 5.29 -3.42
CA THR A 113 21.15 6.40 -4.36
C THR A 113 20.94 7.77 -3.70
N ILE A 114 19.88 7.91 -2.91
CA ILE A 114 19.59 9.17 -2.19
C ILE A 114 20.65 9.44 -1.10
N ASN A 115 21.04 8.41 -0.34
CA ASN A 115 22.10 8.56 0.67
C ASN A 115 23.43 9.05 0.04
N HIS A 116 23.82 8.50 -1.12
CA HIS A 116 25.01 8.97 -1.84
C HIS A 116 24.90 10.43 -2.31
N ALA A 117 23.70 10.88 -2.70
CA ALA A 117 23.48 12.28 -3.04
C ALA A 117 23.69 13.18 -1.81
N PHE A 118 23.19 12.77 -0.63
CA PHE A 118 23.40 13.49 0.62
C PHE A 118 24.86 13.50 1.07
N ASP A 119 25.59 12.39 0.92
CA ASP A 119 27.03 12.33 1.20
C ASP A 119 27.80 13.32 0.33
N SER A 120 27.45 13.39 -0.96
CA SER A 120 28.05 14.31 -1.91
C SER A 120 27.78 15.77 -1.54
N TYR A 121 26.55 16.07 -1.11
CA TYR A 121 26.13 17.40 -0.65
C TYR A 121 26.86 17.82 0.64
N SER A 122 26.86 16.96 1.67
CA SER A 122 27.56 17.21 2.94
C SER A 122 29.06 17.43 2.72
N GLY A 123 29.68 16.61 1.85
CA GLY A 123 31.07 16.79 1.46
C GLY A 123 31.36 18.14 0.80
N ALA A 124 30.43 18.67 0.00
CA ALA A 124 30.57 20.00 -0.61
C ALA A 124 30.44 21.13 0.43
N MET A 125 29.49 21.03 1.36
CA MET A 125 29.33 22.01 2.44
C MET A 125 30.57 22.07 3.34
N ASN A 126 31.10 20.92 3.76
CA ASN A 126 32.32 20.84 4.58
C ASN A 126 33.55 21.43 3.89
N ARG A 127 33.60 21.43 2.54
CA ARG A 127 34.68 22.11 1.80
C ARG A 127 34.48 23.62 1.80
N LEU A 128 33.25 24.09 1.65
CA LEU A 128 32.91 25.51 1.68
C LEU A 128 33.19 26.15 3.05
N GLU A 129 32.83 25.46 4.14
CA GLU A 129 33.08 25.91 5.50
C GLU A 129 34.58 26.05 5.79
N ARG A 130 35.38 25.06 5.42
CA ARG A 130 36.85 25.11 5.56
C ARG A 130 37.47 26.25 4.76
N PHE A 131 37.02 26.46 3.51
CA PHE A 131 37.48 27.59 2.70
C PHE A 131 37.17 28.94 3.35
N SER A 132 35.96 29.11 3.90
CA SER A 132 35.56 30.33 4.61
C SER A 132 36.37 30.57 5.88
N ALA A 133 36.64 29.50 6.64
CA ALA A 133 37.49 29.56 7.83
C ALA A 133 38.93 29.96 7.47
N ASP A 134 39.52 29.33 6.45
CA ASP A 134 40.87 29.63 5.98
C ASP A 134 40.99 31.09 5.48
N ALA A 135 39.98 31.58 4.75
CA ALA A 135 39.96 32.98 4.30
C ALA A 135 39.86 33.98 5.47
N SER A 136 39.06 33.65 6.50
CA SER A 136 38.93 34.47 7.70
C SER A 136 40.23 34.51 8.51
N HIS A 137 41.02 33.43 8.50
CA HIS A 137 42.34 33.37 9.13
C HIS A 137 43.39 34.21 8.40
N GLN A 138 43.28 34.38 7.08
CA GLN A 138 44.24 35.19 6.30
C GLN A 138 43.99 36.70 6.37
N LEU A 139 42.76 37.11 6.73
CA LEU A 139 42.37 38.53 6.83
C LEU A 139 42.58 39.13 8.23
N ARG A 140 43.03 38.32 9.19
CA ARG A 140 43.26 38.71 10.58
C ARG A 140 44.75 38.81 10.86
#